data_AF-A0A4Y7SYN1-F1
#
_entry.id   AF-A0A4Y7SYN1-F1
#
_cell.length_a   1.000
_cell.length_b   1.000
_cell.length_c   1.000
_cell.angle_alpha   90.00
_cell.angle_beta   90.00
_cell.angle_gamma   90.00
#
_symmetry.space_group_name_H-M   'P 1'
#
loop_
_entity.id
_entity.type
_entity.pdbx_description
1 polymer ?
#
loop_
_entity_poly.entity_id
_entity_poly.type
_entity_poly.pdbx_seq_one_letter_code
_entity_poly.pdbx_strand_id
1 'polypeptide(L)'
;MSFQYDCMMPPSQEFKRLTQHIEEKEPNNYHSNKEIKTAKSKFGKALTTQFTQSFGDELDSLDSWQALCRAVHMDPVPDTLEEAQIAFQRTHVNLVELTEVGFNSNLPITIFPTVKALSDYTLQNDLIFQRKFAKDGGFVVPPPS
;
A
#
# COMPACT_ATOMS: atom_id res chain seq x y z
N MET A 1 28.18 11.74 3.44
CA MET A 1 27.01 12.43 4.03
C MET A 1 26.15 11.45 4.81
N SER A 2 25.54 11.85 5.93
CA SER A 2 24.53 11.06 6.66
C SER A 2 23.16 11.13 5.97
N PHE A 3 22.30 10.15 6.21
CA PHE A 3 20.91 10.20 5.74
C PHE A 3 20.13 11.20 6.60
N GLN A 4 19.35 12.09 5.97
CA GLN A 4 18.48 13.04 6.65
C GLN A 4 17.02 12.60 6.45
N TYR A 5 16.41 12.14 7.55
CA TYR A 5 15.02 11.71 7.57
C TYR A 5 14.07 12.91 7.57
N ASP A 6 13.05 12.88 6.70
CA ASP A 6 11.98 13.87 6.64
C ASP A 6 10.66 13.27 7.13
N CYS A 7 10.23 13.65 8.32
CA CYS A 7 8.99 13.14 8.92
C CYS A 7 7.71 13.69 8.28
N MET A 8 7.81 14.67 7.38
CA MET A 8 6.66 15.23 6.66
C MET A 8 6.32 14.43 5.40
N MET A 9 7.22 13.53 5.00
CA MET A 9 7.04 12.68 3.83
C MET A 9 6.43 11.32 4.22
N PRO A 10 5.66 10.68 3.32
CA PRO A 10 5.11 9.36 3.58
C PRO A 10 6.23 8.34 3.92
N PRO A 11 5.99 7.40 4.85
CA PRO A 11 6.99 6.41 5.25
C PRO A 11 7.60 5.64 4.08
N SER A 12 6.81 5.29 3.07
CA SER A 12 7.24 4.63 1.84
C SER A 12 8.28 5.44 1.05
N GLN A 13 8.09 6.76 0.97
CA GLN A 13 9.00 7.65 0.27
C GLN A 13 10.33 7.81 1.01
N GLU A 14 10.30 7.97 2.32
CA GLU A 14 11.52 8.04 3.12
C GLU A 14 12.27 6.71 3.16
N PHE A 15 11.53 5.59 3.19
CA PHE A 15 12.13 4.26 3.06
C PHE A 15 12.84 4.09 1.72
N LYS A 16 12.23 4.54 0.62
CA LYS A 16 12.87 4.56 -0.71
C LYS A 16 14.15 5.39 -0.72
N ARG A 17 14.10 6.63 -0.21
CA ARG A 17 15.29 7.51 -0.10
C ARG A 17 16.40 6.87 0.73
N LEU A 18 16.06 6.21 1.83
CA LEU A 18 17.02 5.50 2.66
C LEU A 18 17.71 4.38 1.88
N THR A 19 16.94 3.55 1.17
CA THR A 19 17.53 2.45 0.38
C THR A 19 18.44 2.97 -0.73
N GLN A 20 18.04 4.02 -1.44
CA GLN A 20 18.86 4.65 -2.48
C GLN A 20 20.17 5.23 -1.88
N HIS A 21 20.10 5.89 -0.74
CA HIS A 21 21.29 6.44 -0.06
C HIS A 21 22.28 5.36 0.37
N ILE A 22 21.79 4.17 0.74
CA ILE A 22 22.65 3.01 1.05
C ILE A 22 23.31 2.49 -0.24
N GLU A 23 22.55 2.33 -1.32
CA GLU A 23 23.05 1.87 -2.62
C GLU A 23 24.11 2.82 -3.22
N GLU A 24 23.90 4.12 -3.11
CA GLU A 24 24.84 5.15 -3.58
C GLU A 24 26.16 5.14 -2.80
N LYS A 25 26.12 4.83 -1.51
CA LYS A 25 27.31 4.74 -0.67
C LYS A 25 28.10 3.47 -0.86
N GLU A 26 27.40 2.35 -1.08
CA GLU A 26 28.00 1.02 -1.14
C GLU A 26 27.51 0.26 -2.38
N PRO A 27 27.86 0.74 -3.58
CA PRO A 27 27.36 0.17 -4.82
C PRO A 27 27.80 -1.29 -4.97
N ASN A 28 26.85 -2.16 -5.33
CA ASN A 28 27.07 -3.59 -5.53
C ASN A 28 27.60 -4.35 -4.30
N ASN A 29 27.47 -3.79 -3.10
CA ASN A 29 27.83 -4.50 -1.88
C ASN A 29 26.79 -5.58 -1.55
N TYR A 30 27.24 -6.83 -1.48
CA TYR A 30 26.39 -7.98 -1.19
C TYR A 30 25.67 -7.88 0.16
N HIS A 31 26.35 -7.40 1.20
CA HIS A 31 25.78 -7.27 2.54
C HIS A 31 24.70 -6.18 2.58
N SER A 32 24.98 -5.02 2.00
CA SER A 32 24.05 -3.89 1.93
C SER A 32 22.80 -4.26 1.10
N ASN A 33 22.99 -4.97 -0.02
CA ASN A 33 21.88 -5.53 -0.81
C ASN A 33 21.01 -6.52 -0.01
N LYS A 34 21.65 -7.38 0.79
CA LYS A 34 20.94 -8.32 1.67
C LYS A 34 20.15 -7.59 2.76
N GLU A 35 20.74 -6.57 3.37
CA GLU A 35 20.10 -5.74 4.40
C GLU A 35 18.91 -4.96 3.83
N ILE A 36 19.06 -4.32 2.67
CA ILE A 36 17.97 -3.63 1.96
C ILE A 36 16.81 -4.61 1.69
N LYS A 37 17.12 -5.83 1.20
CA LYS A 37 16.09 -6.85 0.95
C LYS A 37 15.36 -7.27 2.23
N THR A 38 16.09 -7.43 3.34
CA THR A 38 15.49 -7.72 4.65
C THR A 38 14.64 -6.55 5.15
N ALA A 39 15.10 -5.31 4.97
CA ALA A 39 14.38 -4.11 5.35
C ALA A 39 13.07 -3.96 4.55
N LYS A 40 13.11 -4.13 3.21
CA LYS A 40 11.92 -4.16 2.34
C LYS A 40 10.90 -5.21 2.80
N SER A 41 11.37 -6.39 3.20
CA SER A 41 10.52 -7.45 3.73
C SER A 41 9.84 -7.06 5.04
N LYS A 42 10.58 -6.46 5.99
CA LYS A 42 10.03 -5.98 7.27
C LYS A 42 9.06 -4.81 7.09
N PHE A 43 9.39 -3.88 6.21
CA PHE A 43 8.53 -2.74 5.88
C PHE A 43 7.20 -3.21 5.29
N GLY A 44 7.22 -4.13 4.31
CA GLY A 44 5.99 -4.72 3.76
C GLY A 44 5.14 -5.48 4.79
N LYS A 45 5.77 -6.14 5.78
CA LYS A 45 5.05 -6.74 6.91
C LYS A 45 4.35 -5.68 7.77
N ALA A 46 5.06 -4.61 8.12
CA ALA A 46 4.50 -3.53 8.92
C ALA A 46 3.32 -2.85 8.22
N LEU A 47 3.42 -2.59 6.91
CA LEU A 47 2.32 -2.06 6.11
C LEU A 47 1.09 -2.99 6.12
N THR A 48 1.31 -4.31 5.98
CA THR A 48 0.20 -5.26 6.06
C THR A 48 -0.46 -5.20 7.44
N THR A 49 0.33 -5.25 8.52
CA THR A 49 -0.21 -5.18 9.88
C THR A 49 -1.02 -3.90 10.10
N GLN A 50 -0.52 -2.75 9.62
CA GLN A 50 -1.22 -1.48 9.72
C GLN A 50 -2.51 -1.47 8.90
N PHE A 51 -2.51 -2.05 7.70
CA PHE A 51 -3.70 -2.18 6.86
C PHE A 51 -4.79 -2.97 7.59
N THR A 52 -4.46 -4.17 8.09
CA THR A 52 -5.40 -5.02 8.82
C THR A 52 -5.90 -4.35 10.10
N GLN A 53 -5.04 -3.63 10.84
CA GLN A 53 -5.46 -2.87 12.01
C GLN A 53 -6.42 -1.71 11.68
N SER A 54 -6.31 -1.14 10.47
CA SER A 54 -7.11 0.02 10.05
C SER A 54 -8.45 -0.37 9.44
N PHE A 55 -8.49 -1.47 8.68
CA PHE A 55 -9.66 -1.85 7.87
C PHE A 55 -10.25 -3.22 8.23
N GLY A 56 -9.62 -3.97 9.14
CA GLY A 56 -9.95 -5.38 9.41
C GLY A 56 -9.32 -6.34 8.40
N ASP A 57 -9.41 -7.63 8.70
CA ASP A 57 -9.08 -8.74 7.80
C ASP A 57 -10.29 -9.65 7.53
N GLU A 58 -11.46 -9.33 8.08
CA GLU A 58 -12.67 -10.11 7.92
C GLU A 58 -13.35 -9.85 6.56
N LEU A 59 -13.31 -10.84 5.67
CA LEU A 59 -13.90 -10.73 4.33
C LEU A 59 -15.42 -10.61 4.32
N ASP A 60 -16.08 -11.11 5.36
CA ASP A 60 -17.53 -11.12 5.49
C ASP A 60 -18.07 -9.90 6.28
N SER A 61 -17.20 -8.95 6.63
CA SER A 61 -17.55 -7.75 7.39
C SER A 61 -17.93 -6.60 6.47
N LEU A 62 -19.23 -6.25 6.42
CA LEU A 62 -19.71 -5.07 5.70
C LEU A 62 -19.00 -3.80 6.19
N ASP A 63 -18.81 -3.64 7.49
CA ASP A 63 -18.18 -2.47 8.09
C ASP A 63 -16.74 -2.27 7.59
N SER A 64 -15.99 -3.37 7.44
CA SER A 64 -14.63 -3.38 6.91
C SER A 64 -14.59 -2.90 5.45
N TRP A 65 -15.49 -3.41 4.61
CA TRP A 65 -15.59 -2.97 3.21
C TRP A 65 -16.09 -1.54 3.07
N GLN A 66 -17.06 -1.12 3.87
CA GLN A 66 -17.51 0.27 3.88
C GLN A 66 -16.42 1.22 4.37
N ALA A 67 -15.57 0.82 5.33
CA ALA A 67 -14.42 1.62 5.76
C ALA A 67 -13.43 1.84 4.60
N LEU A 68 -13.19 0.82 3.78
CA LEU A 68 -12.37 0.92 2.57
C LEU A 68 -13.01 1.85 1.52
N CYS A 69 -14.32 1.72 1.28
CA CYS A 69 -15.07 2.62 0.41
C CYS A 69 -14.96 4.09 0.87
N ARG A 70 -15.10 4.36 2.18
CA ARG A 70 -14.95 5.70 2.75
C ARG A 70 -13.53 6.24 2.61
N ALA A 71 -12.52 5.40 2.80
CA ALA A 71 -11.12 5.79 2.66
C ALA A 71 -10.74 6.16 1.22
N VAL A 72 -11.46 5.63 0.22
CA VAL A 72 -11.35 6.08 -1.18
C VAL A 72 -12.34 7.19 -1.55
N HIS A 73 -12.98 7.82 -0.56
CA HIS A 73 -13.97 8.89 -0.71
C HIS A 73 -15.14 8.51 -1.63
N MET A 74 -15.57 7.26 -1.59
CA MET A 74 -16.73 6.78 -2.34
C MET A 74 -18.02 7.36 -1.74
N ASP A 75 -18.84 7.95 -2.61
CA ASP A 75 -20.15 8.52 -2.27
C ASP A 75 -21.17 8.20 -3.39
N PRO A 76 -22.29 7.51 -3.09
CA PRO A 76 -22.65 6.93 -1.80
C PRO A 76 -21.79 5.70 -1.46
N VAL A 77 -21.61 5.47 -0.15
CA VAL A 77 -21.04 4.22 0.35
C VAL A 77 -22.09 3.11 0.19
N PRO A 78 -21.77 1.95 -0.39
CA PRO A 78 -22.75 0.88 -0.57
C PRO A 78 -23.27 0.30 0.76
N ASP A 79 -24.55 -0.07 0.78
CA ASP A 79 -25.25 -0.54 1.98
C ASP A 79 -25.21 -2.08 2.14
N THR A 80 -24.71 -2.80 1.13
CA THR A 80 -24.58 -4.26 1.16
C THR A 80 -23.14 -4.72 0.96
N LEU A 81 -22.82 -5.90 1.49
CA LEU A 81 -21.47 -6.46 1.46
C LEU A 81 -20.99 -6.68 0.03
N GLU A 82 -21.85 -7.24 -0.81
CA GLU A 82 -21.56 -7.54 -2.21
C GLU A 82 -21.30 -6.25 -3.01
N GLU A 83 -22.13 -5.22 -2.82
CA GLU A 83 -21.94 -3.95 -3.52
C GLU A 83 -20.66 -3.23 -3.05
N ALA A 84 -20.36 -3.25 -1.75
CA ALA A 84 -19.13 -2.65 -1.21
C ALA A 84 -17.87 -3.34 -1.75
N GLN A 85 -17.88 -4.67 -1.79
CA GLN A 85 -16.81 -5.48 -2.39
C GLN A 85 -16.61 -5.13 -3.87
N ILE A 86 -17.69 -5.16 -4.66
CA ILE A 86 -17.62 -4.88 -6.10
C ILE A 86 -17.15 -3.45 -6.34
N ALA A 87 -17.67 -2.47 -5.61
CA ALA A 87 -17.32 -1.07 -5.79
C ALA A 87 -15.85 -0.81 -5.45
N PHE A 88 -15.35 -1.35 -4.33
CA PHE A 88 -13.95 -1.21 -3.97
C PHE A 88 -13.03 -1.92 -4.95
N GLN A 89 -13.35 -3.15 -5.37
CA GLN A 89 -12.53 -3.90 -6.35
C GLN A 89 -12.44 -3.22 -7.72
N ARG A 90 -13.46 -2.45 -8.10
CA ARG A 90 -13.46 -1.62 -9.32
C ARG A 90 -12.64 -0.34 -9.17
N THR A 91 -12.29 0.04 -7.94
CA THR A 91 -11.46 1.19 -7.65
C THR A 91 -9.99 0.79 -7.75
N HIS A 92 -9.22 1.48 -8.59
CA HIS A 92 -7.80 1.21 -8.74
C HIS A 92 -7.02 2.17 -7.85
N VAL A 93 -6.56 1.70 -6.69
CA VAL A 93 -5.77 2.49 -5.71
C VAL A 93 -4.54 1.71 -5.29
N ASN A 94 -3.48 2.41 -4.89
CA ASN A 94 -2.31 1.77 -4.30
C ASN A 94 -2.56 1.47 -2.82
N LEU A 95 -2.46 0.20 -2.42
CA LEU A 95 -2.74 -0.23 -1.05
C LEU A 95 -1.72 0.28 -0.02
N VAL A 96 -0.48 0.57 -0.42
CA VAL A 96 0.52 1.19 0.47
C VAL A 96 0.07 2.61 0.81
N GLU A 97 -0.32 3.39 -0.20
CA GLU A 97 -0.83 4.75 0.01
C GLU A 97 -2.12 4.74 0.82
N LEU A 98 -3.04 3.81 0.54
CA LEU A 98 -4.27 3.64 1.32
C LEU A 98 -3.97 3.36 2.80
N THR A 99 -2.92 2.57 3.07
CA THR A 99 -2.46 2.24 4.43
C THR A 99 -1.80 3.45 5.12
N GLU A 100 -1.01 4.22 4.38
CA GLU A 100 -0.25 5.37 4.90
C GLU A 100 -1.12 6.60 5.12
N VAL A 101 -2.11 6.82 4.25
CA VAL A 101 -3.08 7.92 4.36
C VAL A 101 -3.95 7.69 5.60
N GLY A 102 -4.43 6.46 5.81
CA GLY A 102 -5.26 6.10 6.97
C GLY A 102 -6.53 6.96 7.11
N PHE A 103 -7.42 6.59 8.03
CA PHE A 103 -8.73 7.24 8.21
C PHE A 103 -8.67 8.75 8.59
N ASN A 104 -7.48 9.26 8.95
CA ASN A 104 -7.30 10.55 9.65
C ASN A 104 -6.43 11.58 8.91
N SER A 105 -6.01 11.33 7.66
CA SER A 105 -5.34 12.37 6.88
C SER A 105 -6.22 12.82 5.73
N ASN A 106 -6.40 14.14 5.60
CA ASN A 106 -6.97 14.78 4.40
C ASN A 106 -6.04 14.65 3.18
N LEU A 107 -5.12 13.67 3.17
CA LEU A 107 -4.23 13.44 2.06
C LEU A 107 -5.05 12.81 0.93
N PRO A 108 -5.05 13.41 -0.27
CA PRO A 108 -5.82 12.88 -1.37
C PRO A 108 -5.27 11.51 -1.77
N ILE A 109 -6.13 10.50 -1.76
CA ILE A 109 -5.79 9.20 -2.35
C ILE A 109 -5.97 9.26 -3.87
N THR A 110 -4.98 8.74 -4.60
CA THR A 110 -5.02 8.73 -6.06
C THR A 110 -5.82 7.53 -6.54
N ILE A 111 -6.95 7.79 -7.20
CA ILE A 111 -7.71 6.76 -7.92
C ILE A 111 -7.23 6.74 -9.37
N PHE A 112 -6.72 5.60 -9.80
CA PHE A 112 -6.20 5.39 -11.14
C PHE A 112 -7.34 5.00 -12.10
N PRO A 113 -7.31 5.47 -13.36
CA PRO A 113 -8.37 5.16 -14.32
C PRO A 113 -8.31 3.72 -14.84
N THR A 114 -7.16 3.04 -14.71
CA THR A 114 -6.96 1.67 -15.18
C THR A 114 -6.02 0.89 -14.28
N VAL A 115 -6.14 -0.44 -14.28
CA VAL A 115 -5.17 -1.36 -13.66
C VAL A 115 -3.76 -1.11 -14.19
N LYS A 116 -3.61 -0.80 -15.48
CA LYS A 116 -2.31 -0.48 -16.07
C LYS A 116 -1.68 0.78 -15.47
N ALA A 117 -2.45 1.86 -15.33
CA ALA A 117 -1.97 3.09 -14.72
C ALA A 117 -1.55 2.87 -13.26
N LEU A 118 -2.35 2.11 -12.49
CA LEU A 118 -1.99 1.71 -11.12
C LEU A 118 -0.70 0.88 -11.10
N SER A 119 -0.55 -0.08 -12.02
CA SER A 119 0.64 -0.93 -12.11
C SER A 119 1.88 -0.12 -12.44
N ASP A 120 1.82 0.73 -13.46
CA ASP A 120 2.94 1.57 -13.89
C ASP A 120 3.38 2.49 -12.73
N TYR A 121 2.41 3.12 -12.05
CA TYR A 121 2.66 3.94 -10.86
C TYR A 121 3.31 3.16 -9.72
N THR A 122 2.76 1.98 -9.40
CA THR A 122 3.23 1.13 -8.32
C THR A 122 4.68 0.67 -8.56
N LEU A 123 5.01 0.27 -9.78
CA LEU A 123 6.35 -0.17 -10.16
C LEU A 123 7.35 0.99 -10.20
N GLN A 124 6.97 2.13 -10.77
CA GLN A 124 7.82 3.33 -10.81
C GLN A 124 8.17 3.83 -9.40
N ASN A 125 7.24 3.70 -8.45
CA ASN A 125 7.42 4.19 -7.10
C ASN A 125 7.91 3.13 -6.11
N ASP A 126 8.04 1.85 -6.50
CA ASP A 126 8.35 0.71 -5.64
C ASP A 126 7.36 0.54 -4.46
N LEU A 127 6.09 0.93 -4.68
CA LEU A 127 5.00 0.90 -3.70
C LEU A 127 4.30 -0.47 -3.69
N ILE A 128 5.08 -1.54 -3.58
CA ILE A 128 4.60 -2.91 -3.77
C ILE A 128 4.00 -3.47 -2.48
N PHE A 129 2.68 -3.68 -2.48
CA PHE A 129 2.00 -4.40 -1.41
C PHE A 129 2.23 -5.92 -1.54
N GLN A 130 2.74 -6.57 -0.49
CA GLN A 130 3.14 -7.98 -0.58
C GLN A 130 1.92 -8.91 -0.62
N ARG A 131 1.69 -9.54 -1.78
CA ARG A 131 0.59 -10.49 -2.04
C ARG A 131 0.48 -11.65 -1.05
N LYS A 132 1.61 -12.09 -0.46
CA LYS A 132 1.61 -13.22 0.50
C LYS A 132 0.77 -12.93 1.75
N PHE A 133 0.56 -11.66 2.08
CA PHE A 133 -0.32 -11.25 3.17
C PHE A 133 -1.69 -10.78 2.71
N ALA A 134 -1.82 -10.41 1.44
CA ALA A 134 -3.13 -10.23 0.80
C ALA A 134 -3.92 -11.55 0.69
N LYS A 135 -3.23 -12.71 0.78
CA LYS A 135 -3.88 -14.03 0.90
C LYS A 135 -4.41 -14.36 2.30
N ASP A 136 -3.85 -13.75 3.35
CA ASP A 136 -4.33 -13.94 4.73
C ASP A 136 -5.48 -12.96 5.05
N GLY A 137 -5.59 -11.83 4.34
CA GLY A 137 -6.70 -10.86 4.43
C GLY A 137 -7.58 -10.77 3.17
N GLY A 138 -7.55 -11.79 2.29
CA GLY A 138 -8.40 -11.97 1.10
C GLY A 138 -8.49 -10.87 0.03
N PHE A 139 -7.61 -9.87 0.01
CA PHE A 139 -7.48 -8.94 -1.11
C PHE A 139 -6.79 -9.62 -2.32
N VAL A 140 -7.55 -10.38 -3.10
CA VAL A 140 -7.05 -10.96 -4.35
C VAL A 140 -7.04 -9.88 -5.42
N VAL A 141 -5.87 -9.27 -5.64
CA VAL A 141 -5.61 -8.54 -6.90
C VAL A 141 -5.62 -9.57 -8.03
N PRO A 142 -6.53 -9.47 -9.03
CA PRO A 142 -6.54 -10.41 -10.15
C PRO A 142 -5.24 -10.30 -10.96
N PRO A 143 -4.72 -11.41 -11.50
CA PRO A 143 -3.56 -11.37 -12.39
C PRO A 143 -3.92 -10.62 -13.68
N PRO A 144 -2.96 -9.92 -14.30
CA PRO A 144 -3.18 -9.31 -15.61
C PRO A 144 -3.52 -10.41 -16.62
N SER A 145 -4.60 -10.20 -17.38
CA SER A 145 -5.01 -11.00 -18.54
C SER A 145 -4.12 -10.72 -19.73
#